data_AF-A0AAU2KTV7-F1
#
_entry.id   AF-A0AAU2KTV7-F1
#
_cell.length_a   1.000
_cell.length_b   1.000
_cell.length_c   1.000
_cell.angle_alpha   90.00
_cell.angle_beta   90.00
_cell.angle_gamma   90.00
#
_symmetry.space_group_name_H-M   'P 1'
#
loop_
_entity.id
_entity.type
_entity.pdbx_description
1 polymer ?
#
loop_
_entity_poly.entity_id
_entity_poly.type
_entity_poly.pdbx_seq_one_letter_code
_entity_poly.pdbx_strand_id
1 'polypeptide(L)' 'MDLRVLSSFLAVVEEGHFGRAAARLFLPPPAVTQHVRRPENELGTRLLHRHPSRPLPPGRGWPVMLAPCSP' A
#
# COMPACT_ATOMS: atom_id res chain seq x y z
N MET A 1 12.88 4.89 -16.19
CA MET A 1 12.97 3.93 -15.07
C MET A 1 14.01 4.39 -14.05
N ASP A 2 13.67 4.44 -12.76
CA ASP A 2 14.51 4.94 -11.64
C ASP A 2 14.59 3.86 -10.55
N LEU A 3 15.76 3.65 -9.93
CA LEU A 3 15.95 2.58 -8.93
C LEU A 3 15.05 2.75 -7.69
N ARG A 4 14.71 3.98 -7.30
CA ARG A 4 13.84 4.25 -6.15
C ARG A 4 12.44 3.70 -6.34
N VAL A 5 11.98 3.70 -7.59
CA VAL A 5 10.69 3.15 -8.02
C VAL A 5 10.70 1.63 -7.83
N LEU A 6 11.77 0.97 -8.27
CA LEU A 6 11.93 -0.47 -8.12
C LEU A 6 12.07 -0.88 -6.65
N SER A 7 12.84 -0.14 -5.84
CA SER A 7 12.96 -0.37 -4.41
C SER A 7 11.63 -0.20 -3.69
N SER A 8 10.82 0.78 -4.09
CA SER A 8 9.48 1.00 -3.54
C SER A 8 8.53 -0.14 -3.90
N PHE A 9 8.61 -0.63 -5.14
CA PHE A 9 7.84 -1.79 -5.57
C PHE A 9 8.21 -3.06 -4.80
N LEU A 10 9.51 -3.38 -4.71
CA LEU A 10 10.00 -4.54 -3.94
C LEU A 10 9.59 -4.45 -2.47
N ALA A 11 9.75 -3.29 -1.83
CA ALA A 11 9.33 -3.10 -0.46
C ALA A 11 7.82 -3.35 -0.28
N VAL A 12 6.96 -2.93 -1.22
CA VAL A 12 5.51 -3.22 -1.12
C VAL A 12 5.20 -4.70 -1.34
N VAL A 13 5.94 -5.39 -2.21
CA VAL A 13 5.78 -6.83 -2.44
C VAL A 13 6.22 -7.63 -1.21
N GLU A 14 7.35 -7.28 -0.60
CA GLU A 14 7.87 -7.93 0.61
C GLU A 14 6.98 -7.65 1.84
N GLU A 15 6.52 -6.42 2.01
CA GLU A 15 5.71 -6.02 3.16
C GLU A 15 4.23 -6.35 3.02
N GLY A 16 3.71 -6.47 1.79
CA GLY A 16 2.28 -6.61 1.49
C GLY A 16 1.43 -5.39 1.89
N HIS A 17 2.03 -4.32 2.41
CA HIS A 17 1.32 -3.14 2.90
C HIS A 17 2.07 -1.85 2.58
N PHE A 18 1.39 -0.90 1.92
CA PHE A 18 1.97 0.39 1.52
C PHE A 18 2.48 1.20 2.72
N GLY A 19 1.77 1.16 3.86
CA GLY A 19 2.22 1.84 5.08
C GLY A 19 3.50 1.26 5.67
N ARG A 20 3.65 -0.07 5.68
CA ARG A 20 4.86 -0.74 6.19
C ARG A 20 6.05 -0.52 5.25
N ALA A 21 5.83 -0.62 3.94
CA ALA A 21 6.84 -0.31 2.94
C ALA A 21 7.34 1.14 3.04
N ALA A 22 6.41 2.08 3.27
CA ALA A 22 6.72 3.49 3.49
C ALA A 22 7.58 3.70 4.75
N ALA A 23 7.22 3.06 5.87
CA ALA A 23 8.00 3.11 7.09
C ALA A 23 9.43 2.54 6.90
N ARG A 24 9.56 1.39 6.23
CA ARG A 24 10.86 0.76 5.95
C ARG A 24 11.77 1.60 5.04
N LEU A 25 11.17 2.33 4.10
CA LEU A 25 11.90 3.20 3.18
C LEU A 25 12.08 4.64 3.70
N PHE A 26 11.59 4.94 4.92
CA PHE A 26 11.56 6.30 5.48
C PHE A 26 10.87 7.30 4.55
N LEU A 27 9.83 6.85 3.85
CA LEU A 27 9.04 7.64 2.92
C LEU A 27 7.61 7.83 3.43
N PRO A 28 6.92 8.90 3.02
CA PRO A 28 5.49 9.00 3.25
C PRO A 28 4.72 8.00 2.35
N PRO A 29 3.64 7.36 2.84
CA PRO A 29 2.79 6.46 2.05
C PRO A 29 2.33 6.97 0.66
N PRO A 30 2.01 8.27 0.44
CA PRO A 30 1.71 8.78 -0.89
C PRO A 30 2.90 8.70 -1.86
N ALA A 31 4.14 8.84 -1.40
CA ALA A 31 5.32 8.72 -2.25
C ALA A 31 5.52 7.29 -2.76
N VAL A 32 5.37 6.29 -1.87
CA VAL A 32 5.44 4.87 -2.26
C VAL A 32 4.33 4.53 -3.27
N THR A 33 3.13 5.07 -3.06
CA THR A 33 2.02 4.88 -4.00
C THR A 33 2.33 5.48 -5.38
N GLN A 34 2.91 6.68 -5.43
CA GLN A 34 3.32 7.32 -6.68
C GLN A 34 4.43 6.53 -7.38
N HIS A 35 5.42 6.04 -6.62
CA HIS A 35 6.49 5.20 -7.13
C HIS A 35 5.96 3.90 -7.73
N VAL A 36 4.91 3.29 -7.19
CA VAL A 36 4.29 2.10 -7.79
C VAL A 36 3.46 2.45 -9.03
N ARG A 37 2.73 3.57 -9.04
CA ARG A 37 1.88 3.98 -10.18
C ARG A 37 2.66 4.31 -11.44
N ARG A 38 3.86 4.84 -11.31
CA ARG A 38 4.69 5.24 -12.45
C ARG A 38 5.02 4.06 -13.40
N PRO A 39 5.58 2.93 -12.94
CA PRO A 39 5.85 1.78 -13.79
C PRO A 39 4.56 1.12 -14.27
N GLU A 40 3.48 1.13 -13.49
CA GLU A 40 2.16 0.65 -13.96
C GLU A 40 1.66 1.44 -15.19
N ASN A 41 1.83 2.76 -15.18
CA ASN A 41 1.47 3.61 -16.30
C ASN A 41 2.42 3.42 -17.50
N GLU A 42 3.73 3.33 -17.25
CA GLU A 42 4.74 3.12 -18.31
C GLU A 42 4.59 1.74 -18.99
N LEU A 43 4.17 0.72 -18.23
CA LEU A 43 3.96 -0.65 -18.74
C LEU A 43 2.51 -0.91 -19.20
N GLY A 44 1.58 0.00 -18.93
CA GLY A 44 0.16 -0.17 -19.22
C GLY A 44 -0.52 -1.32 -18.47
N THR A 45 0.11 -1.83 -17.40
CA THR A 45 -0.37 -2.99 -16.64
C THR A 45 -0.35 -2.71 -15.14
N ARG A 46 -1.32 -3.26 -14.40
CA ARG A 46 -1.34 -3.17 -12.95
C ARG A 46 -0.39 -4.21 -12.38
N LEU A 47 0.62 -3.75 -11.62
CA LEU A 47 1.61 -4.62 -11.00
C LEU A 47 1.17 -5.05 -9.60
N LEU A 48 0.32 -4.26 -8.93
CA LEU A 48 -0.18 -4.57 -7.58
C LEU A 48 -1.71 -4.50 -7.50
N HIS A 49 -2.31 -5.52 -6.88
CA HIS A 49 -3.72 -5.49 -6.50
C HIS A 49 -3.89 -4.66 -5.22
N ARG A 50 -4.47 -3.46 -5.36
CA ARG A 50 -4.75 -2.58 -4.22
C ARG A 50 -6.08 -2.96 -3.60
N HIS A 51 -6.06 -3.60 -2.43
CA HIS A 51 -7.26 -3.66 -1.61
C HIS A 51 -7.41 -2.33 -0.86
N PRO A 52 -8.52 -1.60 -0.98
CA PRO A 52 -8.74 -0.42 -0.15
C PRO A 52 -8.76 -0.89 1.30
N SER A 53 -7.77 -0.46 2.09
CA SER A 53 -7.84 -0.60 3.54
C SER A 53 -8.97 0.31 3.98
N ARG A 54 -10.10 -0.28 4.41
CA ARG A 54 -11.29 0.46 4.80
C ARG A 54 -10.90 1.49 5.87
N PRO A 55 -10.97 2.80 5.58
CA PRO A 55 -10.74 3.79 6.61
C PRO A 55 -11.81 3.59 7.67
N LEU A 56 -11.40 3.42 8.93
CA LEU A 56 -12.36 3.46 10.01
C LEU A 56 -13.00 4.86 10.00
N PRO A 57 -14.34 4.97 10.10
CA PRO A 57 -14.98 6.29 10.14
C PRO A 57 -14.37 7.14 11.27
N PRO A 58 -14.01 8.42 11.00
CA PRO A 58 -13.46 9.29 12.02
C PRO A 58 -14.50 9.49 13.12
N GLY A 59 -14.10 9.28 14.38
CA GLY A 59 -14.93 9.55 15.56
C GLY A 59 -15.54 8.35 16.30
N ARG A 60 -14.95 7.15 16.23
CA ARG A 60 -15.39 6.04 17.09
C ARG A 60 -14.21 5.40 17.81
N GLY A 61 -14.08 5.71 19.10
CA GLY A 61 -13.23 4.95 20.02
C GLY A 61 -13.61 3.47 19.94
N TRP A 62 -12.61 2.61 19.92
CA TRP A 62 -12.77 1.17 20.11
C TRP A 62 -13.61 0.93 21.39
N PRO A 63 -14.61 0.03 21.38
CA PRO A 63 -14.31 -1.39 21.30
C PRO A 63 -15.39 -2.20 20.56
N VAL A 64 -15.03 -2.92 19.49
CA VAL A 64 -15.79 -4.13 19.15
C VAL A 64 -14.86 -5.18 18.59
N MET A 65 -14.60 -6.13 19.49
CA MET A 65 -14.24 -7.51 19.25
C MET A 65 -15.16 -8.13 18.18
N LEU A 66 -14.61 -9.15 17.50
CA LEU A 66 -15.27 -10.14 16.65
C LEU A 66 -15.41 -9.77 15.17
N ALA A 67 -14.50 -10.35 14.40
CA ALA A 67 -14.85 -10.95 13.11
C ALA A 67 -16.12 -11.83 13.25
N PRO A 68 -16.83 -12.04 12.15
CA PRO A 68 -16.66 -13.36 11.56
C PRO A 68 -16.26 -13.29 10.09
N CYS A 69 -15.54 -14.33 9.68
CA CYS A 69 -15.30 -14.68 8.30
C CYS A 69 -16.61 -14.84 7.51
N SER A 70 -16.47 -14.60 6.20
CA SER A 70 -17.19 -15.23 5.08
C SER A 70 -18.62 -14.80 4.72
N PRO A 71 -19.07 -15.13 3.49
CA PRO A 71 -18.40 -15.89 2.42
C PRO A 71 -17.82 -15.05 1.28
#